data_AF-A0A5N6LE84-F1
#
_entry.id   AF-A0A5N6LE84-F1
#
_cell.length_a   1.000
_cell.length_b   1.000
_cell.length_c   1.000
_cell.angle_alpha   90.00
_cell.angle_beta   90.00
_cell.angle_gamma   90.00
#
_symmetry.space_group_name_H-M   'P 1'
#
loop_
_entity.id
_entity.type
_entity.pdbx_description
1 polymer ?
#
loop_
_entity_poly.entity_id
_entity_poly.type
_entity_poly.pdbx_seq_one_letter_code
_entity_poly.pdbx_strand_id
1 'polypeptide(L)'
;MGSQGFNGQKNGQRLGITDPISLGGPTEYDVIKTKELEEVFLADAGLYESHEGAILREEVLGRLDQIVKIWVKKVSRARGLNEQLVQEANAKIFTFGSYRLGV
;
A
#
# COMPACT_ATOMS: atom_id res chain seq x y z
N MET A 1 -18.25 42.75 3.03
CA MET A 1 -19.65 42.39 2.74
C MET A 1 -19.72 40.88 2.76
N GLY A 2 -20.41 40.31 3.74
CA GLY A 2 -20.48 38.87 3.95
C GLY A 2 -21.67 38.24 3.25
N SER A 3 -21.52 36.96 2.90
CA SER A 3 -22.53 35.92 2.63
C SER A 3 -21.77 34.75 1.96
N GLN A 4 -21.98 33.47 2.23
CA GLN A 4 -22.93 32.74 3.06
C GLN A 4 -22.24 31.39 3.38
N GLY A 5 -22.35 30.93 4.62
CA GLY A 5 -22.02 29.55 4.95
C GLY A 5 -22.98 28.60 4.25
N PHE A 6 -22.46 27.63 3.52
CA PHE A 6 -23.24 26.49 3.06
C PHE A 6 -22.85 25.25 3.85
N ASN A 7 -23.80 24.89 4.70
CA ASN A 7 -23.87 23.67 5.47
C ASN A 7 -24.09 22.49 4.52
N GLY A 8 -23.06 21.67 4.35
CA GLY A 8 -23.17 20.36 3.72
C GLY A 8 -22.62 19.34 4.70
N GLN A 9 -23.50 18.78 5.54
CA GLN A 9 -23.19 17.63 6.39
C GLN A 9 -22.50 16.55 5.54
N LYS A 10 -21.24 16.26 5.86
CA LYS A 10 -20.64 14.97 5.53
C LYS A 10 -20.19 14.37 6.85
N ASN A 11 -20.90 13.33 7.29
CA ASN A 11 -20.38 12.33 8.21
C ASN A 11 -19.26 11.56 7.49
N GLY A 12 -18.19 12.26 7.11
CA GLY A 12 -17.01 11.74 6.46
C GLY A 12 -15.89 11.64 7.49
N GLN A 13 -15.17 10.52 7.46
CA GLN A 13 -14.06 10.25 8.35
C GLN A 13 -13.03 11.39 8.25
N ARG A 14 -12.81 12.12 9.36
CA ARG A 14 -11.82 13.21 9.41
C ARG A 14 -10.42 12.60 9.29
N LEU A 15 -9.66 13.03 8.29
CA LEU A 15 -8.25 12.68 8.13
C LEU A 15 -7.41 13.77 8.83
N GLY A 16 -6.81 13.41 9.97
CA GLY A 16 -6.00 14.32 10.79
C GLY A 16 -6.75 14.92 12.00
N ILE A 17 -6.04 15.75 12.76
CA ILE A 17 -6.52 16.34 14.02
C ILE A 17 -7.01 17.80 13.90
N THR A 18 -6.75 18.45 12.76
CA THR A 18 -7.20 19.82 12.43
C THR A 18 -8.08 19.81 11.20
N ASP A 19 -8.75 20.94 10.94
CA ASP A 19 -9.57 21.12 9.75
C ASP A 19 -8.69 21.33 8.50
N PRO A 20 -9.16 20.95 7.30
CA PRO A 20 -8.43 21.14 6.07
C PRO A 20 -8.23 22.63 5.77
N ILE A 21 -7.06 22.98 5.23
CA ILE A 21 -6.73 24.36 4.84
C ILE A 21 -7.60 24.83 3.66
N SER A 22 -7.90 23.93 2.72
CA SER A 22 -8.75 24.18 1.57
C SER A 22 -9.54 22.93 1.19
N LEU A 23 -10.77 23.14 0.72
CA LEU A 23 -11.62 22.10 0.12
C LEU A 23 -11.78 22.31 -1.40
N GLY A 24 -11.06 23.27 -1.99
CA GLY A 24 -11.06 23.49 -3.43
C GLY A 24 -10.44 22.31 -4.18
N GLY A 25 -11.11 21.86 -5.24
CA GLY A 25 -10.55 20.86 -6.16
C GLY A 25 -9.51 21.46 -7.12
N PRO A 26 -8.79 20.61 -7.86
CA PRO A 26 -7.83 21.07 -8.87
C PRO A 26 -8.53 21.82 -10.01
N THR A 27 -7.85 22.80 -10.58
CA THR A 27 -8.23 23.48 -11.82
C THR A 27 -7.79 22.67 -13.03
N GLU A 28 -8.26 23.03 -14.23
CA GLU A 28 -7.79 22.42 -15.48
C GLU A 28 -6.28 22.58 -15.66
N TYR A 29 -5.72 23.72 -15.25
CA TYR A 29 -4.29 23.97 -15.29
C TYR A 29 -3.50 23.01 -14.39
N ASP A 30 -3.99 22.76 -13.17
CA ASP A 30 -3.37 21.81 -12.24
C ASP A 30 -3.36 20.39 -12.83
N VAL A 31 -4.46 19.98 -13.46
CA VAL A 31 -4.56 18.66 -14.12
C VAL A 31 -3.55 18.54 -15.26
N ILE A 32 -3.37 19.58 -16.08
CA ILE A 32 -2.37 19.60 -17.15
C ILE A 32 -0.96 19.45 -16.55
N LYS A 33 -0.67 20.16 -15.46
CA LYS A 33 0.64 20.10 -14.79
C LYS A 33 0.92 18.76 -14.13
N THR A 34 -0.09 18.11 -13.56
CA THR A 34 0.04 16.75 -13.03
C THR A 34 0.40 15.75 -14.13
N LYS A 35 -0.24 15.84 -15.31
CA LYS A 35 0.11 14.97 -16.45
C LYS A 35 1.53 15.20 -16.94
N GLU A 36 1.95 16.45 -17.04
CA GLU A 36 3.33 16.80 -17.42
C GLU A 36 4.34 16.20 -16.42
N LEU A 37 4.06 16.25 -15.12
CA LEU A 37 4.87 15.63 -14.08
C LEU A 37 4.98 14.10 -14.25
N GLU A 38 3.85 13.41 -14.38
CA GLU A 38 3.79 11.95 -14.46
C GLU A 38 4.41 11.42 -15.75
N GLU A 39 4.00 11.96 -16.90
CA GLU A 39 4.34 11.42 -18.21
C GLU A 39 5.72 11.85 -18.71
N VAL A 40 6.16 13.06 -18.36
CA VAL A 40 7.47 13.57 -18.82
C VAL A 40 8.51 13.34 -17.73
N PHE A 41 8.36 13.96 -16.57
CA PHE A 41 9.47 14.03 -15.61
C PHE A 41 9.70 12.71 -14.84
N LEU A 42 8.64 12.09 -14.31
CA LEU A 42 8.78 10.89 -13.47
C LEU A 42 9.12 9.65 -14.30
N ALA A 43 8.48 9.53 -15.48
CA ALA A 43 8.75 8.45 -16.41
C ALA A 43 10.19 8.55 -16.99
N ASP A 44 10.62 9.72 -17.46
CA ASP A 44 11.98 9.90 -18.01
C ASP A 44 13.08 9.68 -16.97
N ALA A 45 12.78 9.98 -15.69
CA ALA A 45 13.69 9.71 -14.58
C ALA A 45 13.73 8.22 -14.17
N GLY A 46 12.90 7.37 -14.76
CA GLY A 46 12.85 5.93 -14.47
C GLY A 46 12.37 5.61 -13.05
N LEU A 47 11.51 6.46 -12.48
CA LEU A 47 11.02 6.30 -11.10
C LEU A 47 9.90 5.28 -10.97
N TYR A 48 9.23 4.93 -12.07
CA TYR A 48 8.23 3.88 -12.08
C TYR A 48 8.85 2.50 -12.25
N GLU A 49 8.36 1.54 -11.47
CA GLU A 49 8.74 0.15 -11.62
C GLU A 49 8.22 -0.43 -12.95
N SER A 50 9.01 -1.28 -13.60
CA SER A 50 8.58 -2.01 -14.78
C SER A 50 7.58 -3.12 -14.41
N HIS A 51 6.69 -3.45 -15.35
CA HIS A 51 5.70 -4.50 -15.13
C HIS A 51 6.35 -5.85 -14.78
N GLU A 52 7.45 -6.19 -15.44
CA GLU A 52 8.22 -7.41 -15.20
C GLU A 52 8.85 -7.41 -13.80
N GLY A 53 9.34 -6.24 -13.34
CA GLY A 53 9.89 -6.07 -12.00
C GLY A 53 8.83 -6.32 -10.93
N ALA A 54 7.63 -5.75 -11.12
CA ALA A 54 6.50 -5.95 -10.21
C ALA A 54 6.11 -7.45 -10.11
N ILE A 55 5.98 -8.14 -11.26
CA ILE A 55 5.67 -9.58 -11.29
C ILE A 55 6.74 -10.39 -10.55
N LEU A 56 8.02 -10.10 -10.81
CA LEU A 56 9.13 -10.81 -10.16
C LEU A 56 9.09 -10.64 -8.64
N ARG A 57 8.80 -9.42 -8.15
CA ARG A 57 8.67 -9.16 -6.71
C ARG A 57 7.51 -9.94 -6.09
N GLU A 58 6.36 -9.98 -6.75
CA GLU A 58 5.22 -10.79 -6.29
C GLU A 58 5.56 -12.28 -6.23
N GLU A 59 6.27 -12.80 -7.23
CA GLU A 59 6.74 -14.19 -7.22
C GLU A 59 7.67 -14.47 -6.03
N VAL A 60 8.63 -13.58 -5.79
CA VAL A 60 9.56 -13.69 -4.65
C VAL A 60 8.79 -13.66 -3.32
N LEU A 61 7.78 -12.82 -3.17
CA LEU A 61 6.93 -12.80 -1.97
C LEU A 61 6.15 -14.10 -1.80
N GLY A 62 5.63 -14.68 -2.88
CA GLY A 62 4.98 -15.99 -2.84
C GLY A 62 5.93 -17.09 -2.38
N ARG A 63 7.19 -17.09 -2.85
CA ARG A 63 8.22 -18.04 -2.39
C ARG A 63 8.57 -17.82 -0.92
N LEU A 64 8.70 -16.57 -0.47
CA LEU A 64 8.95 -16.25 0.94
C LEU A 64 7.83 -16.72 1.84
N ASP A 65 6.57 -16.54 1.44
CA ASP A 65 5.40 -17.04 2.19
C ASP A 65 5.46 -18.57 2.36
N GLN A 66 5.79 -19.31 1.30
CA GLN A 66 6.00 -20.77 1.37
C GLN A 66 7.13 -21.15 2.33
N ILE A 67 8.28 -20.46 2.24
CA ILE A 67 9.44 -20.72 3.09
C ILE A 67 9.09 -20.53 4.57
N VAL A 68 8.42 -19.43 4.92
CA VAL A 68 8.06 -19.13 6.32
C VAL A 68 7.03 -20.13 6.84
N LYS A 69 6.05 -20.55 6.03
CA LYS A 69 5.09 -21.59 6.42
C LYS A 69 5.76 -22.93 6.68
N ILE A 70 6.67 -23.37 5.80
CA ILE A 70 7.44 -24.61 5.99
C ILE A 70 8.30 -24.50 7.26
N TRP A 71 8.95 -23.36 7.46
CA TRP A 71 9.76 -23.11 8.65
C TRP A 71 8.94 -23.20 9.94
N VAL A 72 7.78 -22.55 10.01
CA VAL A 72 6.89 -22.63 11.19
C VAL A 72 6.46 -24.07 11.48
N LYS A 73 6.08 -24.85 10.47
CA LYS A 73 5.75 -26.29 10.67
C LYS A 73 6.94 -27.09 11.21
N LYS A 74 8.15 -26.86 10.68
CA LYS A 74 9.38 -27.51 11.17
C LYS A 74 9.68 -27.16 12.62
N VAL A 75 9.56 -25.88 12.99
CA VAL A 75 9.75 -25.41 14.37
C VAL A 75 8.70 -26.03 15.30
N SER A 76 7.43 -26.03 14.91
CA SER A 76 6.34 -26.66 15.68
C SER A 76 6.62 -28.13 15.97
N ARG A 77 7.09 -28.90 14.97
CA ARG A 77 7.46 -30.31 15.17
C ARG A 77 8.65 -30.47 16.09
N ALA A 78 9.69 -29.65 15.92
CA ALA A 78 10.89 -29.68 16.78
C ALA A 78 10.59 -29.32 18.24
N ARG A 79 9.53 -28.53 18.48
CA ARG A 79 9.02 -28.18 19.82
C ARG A 79 8.15 -29.28 20.45
N GLY A 80 7.90 -30.39 19.74
CA GLY A 80 7.11 -31.52 20.25
C GLY A 80 5.60 -31.29 20.21
N LEU A 81 5.10 -30.35 19.39
CA LEU A 81 3.66 -30.20 19.18
C LEU A 81 3.10 -31.42 18.44
N ASN A 82 1.85 -31.80 18.74
CA ASN A 82 1.20 -32.90 18.06
C ASN A 82 0.99 -32.60 16.56
N GLU A 83 0.83 -33.64 15.74
CA GLU A 83 0.73 -33.47 14.29
C GLU A 83 -0.49 -32.63 13.85
N GLN A 84 -1.60 -32.65 14.60
CA GLN A 84 -2.74 -31.78 14.31
C GLN A 84 -2.34 -30.29 14.39
N LEU A 85 -1.71 -29.88 15.50
CA LEU A 85 -1.23 -28.51 15.69
C LEU A 85 -0.12 -28.14 14.70
N VAL A 86 0.75 -29.09 14.32
CA VAL A 86 1.77 -28.87 13.28
C VAL A 86 1.12 -28.61 11.93
N GLN A 87 0.03 -29.30 11.59
CA GLN A 87 -0.66 -29.08 10.32
C GLN A 87 -1.42 -27.75 10.28
N GLU A 88 -2.03 -27.37 11.40
CA GLU A 88 -2.74 -26.10 11.59
C GLU A 88 -1.78 -24.90 11.70
N ALA A 89 -0.52 -25.12 12.08
CA ALA A 89 0.48 -24.08 12.20
C ALA A 89 0.69 -23.35 10.87
N ASN A 90 0.55 -22.03 10.91
CA ASN A 90 0.59 -21.17 9.74
C ASN A 90 1.41 -19.91 10.04
N ALA A 91 1.83 -19.25 8.97
CA ALA A 91 2.53 -17.98 9.04
C ALA A 91 2.02 -17.05 7.95
N LYS A 92 2.16 -15.75 8.19
CA LYS A 92 1.83 -14.72 7.21
C LYS A 92 2.92 -13.67 7.19
N ILE A 93 3.38 -13.34 6.00
CA ILE A 93 4.27 -12.22 5.78
C ILE A 93 3.47 -10.97 5.46
N PHE A 94 3.99 -9.82 5.87
CA PHE A 94 3.42 -8.51 5.55
C PHE A 94 4.54 -7.63 5.05
N THR A 95 4.28 -6.92 3.97
CA THR A 95 5.18 -5.88 3.48
C THR A 95 4.83 -4.54 4.14
N PHE A 96 5.85 -3.70 4.30
CA PHE A 96 5.77 -2.35 4.84
C PHE A 96 6.76 -1.46 4.09
N GLY A 97 6.77 -0.15 4.39
CA GLY A 97 7.64 0.80 3.72
C GLY A 97 7.23 1.09 2.27
N SER A 98 8.15 1.64 1.48
CA SER A 98 7.88 2.13 0.11
C SER A 98 7.23 1.08 -0.78
N TYR A 99 7.73 -0.17 -0.75
CA TYR A 99 7.15 -1.26 -1.51
C TYR A 99 5.66 -1.48 -1.21
N ARG A 100 5.24 -1.39 0.07
CA ARG A 100 3.83 -1.53 0.43
C ARG A 100 3.01 -0.30 0.05
N LEU A 101 3.63 0.87 0.02
CA LEU A 101 2.99 2.13 -0.37
C LEU A 101 2.87 2.29 -1.89
N GLY A 102 3.61 1.50 -2.68
CA GLY A 102 3.57 1.55 -4.15
C GLY A 102 4.22 2.80 -4.72
N VAL A 103 5.31 3.26 -4.09
CA VAL A 103 6.09 4.44 -4.46
C VAL A 103 7.56 4.12 -4.66
#